data_AF-A0A822F9K5-F1
#
_entry.id   AF-A0A822F9K5-F1
#
_cell.length_a   1.000
_cell.length_b   1.000
_cell.length_c   1.000
_cell.angle_alpha   90.00
_cell.angle_beta   90.00
_cell.angle_gamma   90.00
#
_symmetry.space_group_name_H-M   'P 1'
#
loop_
_entity.id
_entity.type
_entity.pdbx_description
1 polymer ?
#
loop_
_entity_poly.entity_id
_entity_poly.type
_entity_poly.pdbx_seq_one_letter_code
_entity_poly.pdbx_strand_id
1 'polypeptide(L)'
;VRCTAQTELFNVLKYYRFSFQVIVDRIVELFNTQDEVDHDQIKGCLYILLGDDSFFLPTKYSWTMKEKLWPSIARMAHANKISTQNLIDDIHEKICEETWGQQKITISFLCLLLQKFVPISSSCLETFVEFLVHDNIELRRYATIGITAFCRLQKPSRLYVEKSLEEILHNMDKPLPAMMNDEYCPGDRDDNLWVTIDDYKPPKTQIEWEQTCFLDKSFHGYYTWPKMIKYAVNKQERYTLNNIPDNVTILYDRFIDKNFVERVIQFMILDEDEDGSEINFDKTQFVMFKVNDITAI
;
A
#
# COMPACT_ATOMS: atom_id res chain seq x y z
N VAL A 1 8.76 -34.46 -1.03
CA VAL A 1 9.50 -34.26 -2.32
C VAL A 1 10.06 -32.85 -2.44
N ARG A 2 9.23 -31.79 -2.51
CA ARG A 2 9.73 -30.39 -2.62
C ARG A 2 10.73 -29.99 -1.54
N CYS A 3 10.41 -30.20 -0.26
CA CYS A 3 11.30 -29.85 0.85
C CYS A 3 12.67 -30.56 0.74
N THR A 4 12.67 -31.86 0.47
CA THR A 4 13.91 -32.64 0.27
C THR A 4 14.72 -32.13 -0.92
N ALA A 5 14.06 -31.81 -2.04
CA ALA A 5 14.73 -31.26 -3.22
C ALA A 5 15.30 -29.86 -2.95
N GLN A 6 14.60 -29.03 -2.17
CA GLN A 6 15.08 -27.71 -1.75
C GLN A 6 16.33 -27.83 -0.87
N THR A 7 16.37 -28.75 0.10
CA THR A 7 17.56 -28.99 0.93
C THR A 7 18.78 -29.34 0.09
N GLU A 8 18.64 -30.25 -0.87
CA GLU A 8 19.75 -30.62 -1.77
C GLU A 8 20.14 -29.45 -2.69
N LEU A 9 19.16 -28.68 -3.17
CA LEU A 9 19.40 -27.49 -3.96
C LEU A 9 20.20 -26.44 -3.17
N PHE A 10 19.85 -26.19 -1.90
CA PHE A 10 20.56 -25.23 -1.04
C PHE A 10 22.00 -25.68 -0.78
N ASN A 11 22.24 -26.99 -0.60
CA ASN A 11 23.59 -27.55 -0.55
C ASN A 11 24.39 -27.22 -1.81
N VAL A 12 23.83 -27.49 -2.99
CA VAL A 12 24.50 -27.17 -4.28
C VAL A 12 24.78 -25.67 -4.40
N LEU A 13 23.81 -24.83 -4.08
CA LEU A 13 23.95 -23.36 -4.15
C LEU A 13 25.01 -22.80 -3.19
N LYS A 14 25.19 -23.47 -2.06
CA LYS A 14 26.24 -23.15 -1.08
C LYS A 14 27.63 -23.51 -1.61
N TYR A 15 27.77 -24.66 -2.28
CA TYR A 15 29.06 -25.13 -2.80
C TYR A 15 29.54 -24.34 -4.02
N TYR A 16 28.64 -24.02 -4.96
CA TYR A 16 29.03 -23.37 -6.22
C TYR A 16 28.77 -21.86 -6.18
N ARG A 17 29.83 -21.08 -6.21
CA ARG A 17 29.75 -19.61 -6.21
C ARG A 17 28.98 -19.11 -7.44
N PHE A 18 28.07 -18.15 -7.23
CA PHE A 18 27.20 -17.55 -8.26
C PHE A 18 26.20 -18.48 -8.95
N SER A 19 26.13 -19.76 -8.58
CA SER A 19 25.15 -20.72 -9.13
C SER A 19 23.69 -20.28 -8.95
N PHE A 20 23.41 -19.45 -7.93
CA PHE A 20 22.10 -18.86 -7.70
C PHE A 20 21.57 -18.01 -8.86
N GLN A 21 22.45 -17.46 -9.72
CA GLN A 21 22.03 -16.67 -10.88
C GLN A 21 21.19 -17.49 -11.87
N VAL A 22 21.55 -18.77 -12.05
CA VAL A 22 20.83 -19.69 -12.95
C VAL A 22 19.40 -19.92 -12.44
N ILE A 23 19.24 -20.00 -11.12
CA ILE A 23 17.93 -20.22 -10.49
C ILE A 23 17.09 -18.95 -10.55
N VAL A 24 17.70 -17.78 -10.36
CA VAL A 24 17.00 -16.49 -10.40
C VAL A 24 16.31 -16.29 -11.75
N ASP A 25 17.01 -16.52 -12.86
CA ASP A 25 16.42 -16.33 -14.20
C ASP A 25 15.20 -17.26 -14.39
N ARG A 26 15.28 -18.50 -13.89
CA ARG A 26 14.15 -19.44 -13.94
C ARG A 26 12.99 -19.04 -13.02
N ILE A 27 13.27 -18.55 -11.81
CA ILE A 27 12.23 -18.05 -10.89
C ILE A 27 11.49 -16.85 -11.51
N VAL A 28 12.24 -15.93 -12.12
CA VAL A 28 11.69 -14.74 -12.79
C VAL A 28 10.78 -15.15 -13.95
N GLU A 29 11.18 -16.13 -14.76
CA GLU A 29 10.34 -16.68 -15.82
C GLU A 29 9.02 -17.26 -15.26
N LEU A 30 9.11 -18.06 -14.20
CA LEU A 30 7.94 -18.67 -13.57
C LEU A 30 6.97 -17.62 -12.98
N PHE A 31 7.49 -16.55 -12.37
CA PHE A 31 6.66 -15.46 -11.85
C PHE A 31 5.98 -14.62 -12.93
N ASN A 32 6.52 -14.58 -14.15
CA ASN A 32 5.96 -13.78 -15.26
C ASN A 32 5.05 -14.59 -16.19
N THR A 33 4.92 -15.91 -15.99
CA THR A 33 4.02 -16.75 -16.80
C THR A 33 2.56 -16.34 -16.54
N GLN A 34 1.84 -15.93 -17.60
CA GLN A 34 0.46 -15.45 -17.53
C GLN A 34 -0.60 -16.56 -17.70
N ASP A 35 -0.20 -17.72 -18.21
CA ASP A 35 -1.08 -18.90 -18.33
C ASP A 35 -1.31 -19.55 -16.97
N GLU A 36 -2.44 -20.27 -16.80
CA GLU A 36 -2.95 -20.87 -15.56
C GLU A 36 -1.92 -20.97 -14.43
N VAL A 37 -2.04 -20.04 -13.47
CA VAL A 37 -1.11 -19.88 -12.35
C VAL A 37 -1.02 -21.17 -11.55
N ASP A 38 0.06 -21.93 -11.73
CA ASP A 38 0.39 -23.06 -10.86
C ASP A 38 0.86 -22.51 -9.50
N HIS A 39 -0.11 -22.32 -8.60
CA HIS A 39 0.10 -21.83 -7.24
C HIS A 39 1.17 -22.64 -6.48
N ASP A 40 1.36 -23.92 -6.81
CA ASP A 40 2.36 -24.77 -6.18
C ASP A 40 3.79 -24.48 -6.68
N GLN A 41 3.94 -24.06 -7.94
CA GLN A 41 5.23 -23.60 -8.47
C GLN A 41 5.63 -22.26 -7.88
N ILE A 42 4.71 -21.30 -7.79
CA ILE A 42 4.99 -19.99 -7.16
C ILE A 42 5.35 -20.22 -5.69
N LYS A 43 4.60 -21.06 -4.97
CA LYS A 43 4.95 -21.45 -3.60
C LYS A 43 6.36 -22.04 -3.53
N GLY A 44 6.70 -22.98 -4.41
CA GLY A 44 8.04 -23.58 -4.47
C GLY A 44 9.14 -22.54 -4.66
N CYS A 45 8.93 -21.58 -5.57
CA CYS A 45 9.86 -20.47 -5.82
C CYS A 45 10.04 -19.61 -4.56
N LEU A 46 8.95 -19.24 -3.89
CA LEU A 46 9.01 -18.42 -2.68
C LEU A 46 9.80 -19.10 -1.54
N TYR A 47 9.61 -20.41 -1.34
CA TYR A 47 10.42 -21.17 -0.36
C TYR A 47 11.89 -21.29 -0.78
N ILE A 48 12.21 -21.30 -2.08
CA ILE A 48 13.59 -21.24 -2.56
C ILE A 48 14.20 -19.85 -2.29
N LEU A 49 13.40 -18.78 -2.37
CA LEU A 49 13.84 -17.43 -2.03
C LEU A 49 14.12 -17.27 -0.54
N LEU A 50 13.22 -17.76 0.32
CA LEU A 50 13.39 -17.80 1.78
C LEU A 50 14.59 -18.65 2.19
N GLY A 51 14.76 -19.79 1.51
CA GLY A 51 15.87 -20.70 1.76
C GLY A 51 15.90 -21.23 3.19
N ASP A 52 17.11 -21.42 3.74
CA ASP A 52 17.36 -21.94 5.08
C ASP A 52 18.37 -21.06 5.85
N ASP A 53 18.85 -21.51 7.01
CA ASP A 53 19.84 -20.79 7.81
C ASP A 53 21.18 -20.60 7.08
N SER A 54 21.48 -21.49 6.13
CA SER A 54 22.73 -21.49 5.37
C SER A 54 22.64 -20.69 4.07
N PHE A 55 21.44 -20.54 3.53
CA PHE A 55 21.18 -19.91 2.25
C PHE A 55 19.88 -19.11 2.29
N PHE A 56 19.98 -17.78 2.21
CA PHE A 56 18.82 -16.90 2.00
C PHE A 56 19.10 -16.03 0.77
N LEU A 57 18.30 -16.17 -0.29
CA LEU A 57 18.64 -15.59 -1.59
C LEU A 57 18.68 -14.04 -1.59
N PRO A 58 17.72 -13.32 -0.97
CA PRO A 58 17.74 -11.87 -0.84
C PRO A 58 19.03 -11.30 -0.24
N THR A 59 19.70 -12.02 0.67
CA THR A 59 20.98 -11.58 1.28
C THR A 59 22.19 -11.69 0.35
N LYS A 60 22.07 -12.37 -0.79
CA LYS A 60 23.18 -12.47 -1.75
C LYS A 60 23.38 -11.12 -2.45
N TYR A 61 24.60 -10.58 -2.36
CA TYR A 61 24.98 -9.30 -2.96
C TYR A 61 25.10 -9.39 -4.48
N SER A 62 23.98 -9.23 -5.19
CA SER A 62 23.93 -9.11 -6.65
C SER A 62 22.83 -8.13 -7.06
N TRP A 63 23.22 -6.93 -7.47
CA TRP A 63 22.28 -5.90 -7.93
C TRP A 63 21.51 -6.34 -9.17
N THR A 64 22.18 -7.00 -10.11
CA THR A 64 21.58 -7.56 -11.32
C THR A 64 20.49 -8.60 -11.02
N MET A 65 20.67 -9.40 -9.96
CA MET A 65 19.63 -10.30 -9.47
C MET A 65 18.47 -9.53 -8.87
N LYS A 66 18.74 -8.56 -8.00
CA LYS A 66 17.70 -7.77 -7.34
C LYS A 66 16.84 -6.99 -8.34
N GLU A 67 17.46 -6.37 -9.33
CA GLU A 67 16.79 -5.61 -10.39
C GLU A 67 15.78 -6.45 -11.18
N LYS A 68 16.09 -7.72 -11.46
CA LYS A 68 15.18 -8.64 -12.14
C LYS A 68 14.12 -9.22 -11.20
N LEU A 69 14.55 -9.63 -10.00
CA LEU A 69 13.76 -10.43 -9.09
C LEU A 69 12.72 -9.60 -8.32
N TRP A 70 13.10 -8.44 -7.78
CA TRP A 70 12.22 -7.61 -6.94
C TRP A 70 10.95 -7.16 -7.65
N PRO A 71 11.02 -6.63 -8.90
CA PRO A 71 9.81 -6.26 -9.62
C PRO A 71 8.95 -7.46 -9.99
N SER A 72 9.57 -8.64 -10.20
CA SER A 72 8.85 -9.87 -10.52
C SER A 72 8.07 -10.40 -9.31
N ILE A 73 8.66 -10.37 -8.11
CA ILE A 73 7.96 -10.66 -6.85
C ILE A 73 6.81 -9.68 -6.64
N ALA A 74 7.05 -8.37 -6.81
CA ALA A 74 6.03 -7.35 -6.60
C ALA A 74 4.81 -7.52 -7.54
N ARG A 75 5.03 -8.04 -8.76
CA ARG A 75 3.99 -8.23 -9.77
C ARG A 75 3.39 -9.64 -9.79
N MET A 76 3.96 -10.60 -9.07
CA MET A 76 3.54 -12.00 -9.20
C MET A 76 2.06 -12.16 -8.83
N ALA A 77 1.33 -12.90 -9.67
CA ALA A 77 -0.04 -13.30 -9.38
C ALA A 77 -0.05 -14.38 -8.28
N HIS A 78 -1.09 -14.35 -7.45
CA HIS A 78 -1.18 -14.97 -6.13
C HIS A 78 -0.50 -16.35 -5.99
N ALA A 79 0.38 -16.53 -5.01
CA ALA A 79 0.49 -17.82 -4.33
C ALA A 79 -0.70 -17.96 -3.37
N ASN A 80 -1.25 -19.17 -3.21
CA ASN A 80 -2.38 -19.45 -2.31
C ASN A 80 -2.24 -18.71 -0.97
N LYS A 81 -3.29 -17.97 -0.57
CA LYS A 81 -3.36 -17.11 0.63
C LYS A 81 -2.71 -17.71 1.87
N ILE A 82 -2.96 -18.99 2.15
CA ILE A 82 -2.43 -19.69 3.34
C ILE A 82 -0.92 -19.91 3.25
N SER A 83 -0.43 -20.28 2.06
CA SER A 83 1.00 -20.58 1.88
C SER A 83 1.86 -19.32 1.92
N THR A 84 1.35 -18.21 1.39
CA THR A 84 2.00 -16.90 1.49
C THR A 84 1.97 -16.35 2.91
N GLN A 85 0.90 -16.64 3.67
CA GLN A 85 0.83 -16.27 5.08
C GLN A 85 1.88 -17.01 5.91
N ASN A 86 2.01 -18.34 5.76
CA ASN A 86 3.06 -19.09 6.45
C ASN A 86 4.46 -18.58 6.10
N LEU A 87 4.70 -18.24 4.83
CA LEU A 87 5.96 -17.64 4.40
C LEU A 87 6.23 -16.30 5.08
N ILE A 88 5.21 -15.46 5.22
CA ILE A 88 5.30 -14.17 5.92
C ILE A 88 5.67 -14.40 7.39
N ASP A 89 5.08 -15.42 8.03
CA ASP A 89 5.41 -15.82 9.40
C ASP A 89 6.85 -16.35 9.52
N ASP A 90 7.29 -17.22 8.60
CA ASP A 90 8.67 -17.73 8.55
C ASP A 90 9.69 -16.58 8.35
N ILE A 91 9.34 -15.58 7.53
CA ILE A 91 10.18 -14.38 7.31
C ILE A 91 10.27 -13.56 8.60
N HIS A 92 9.16 -13.41 9.33
CA HIS A 92 9.13 -12.71 10.59
C HIS A 92 10.04 -13.38 11.63
N GLU A 93 9.95 -14.70 11.80
CA GLU A 93 10.86 -15.45 12.69
C GLU A 93 12.34 -15.18 12.32
N LYS A 94 12.64 -15.18 11.02
CA LYS A 94 13.98 -14.87 10.52
C LYS A 94 14.45 -13.45 10.86
N ILE A 95 13.56 -12.45 10.76
CA ILE A 95 13.87 -11.06 11.15
C ILE A 95 14.27 -10.98 12.63
N CYS A 96 13.59 -11.74 13.51
CA CYS A 96 13.87 -11.73 14.94
C CYS A 96 15.25 -12.30 15.30
N GLU A 97 15.76 -13.27 14.52
CA GLU A 97 17.04 -13.95 14.81
C GLU A 97 18.25 -13.28 14.12
N GLU A 98 18.01 -12.45 13.12
CA GLU A 98 19.04 -11.90 12.24
C GLU A 98 19.75 -10.65 12.79
N THR A 99 20.97 -10.40 12.32
CA THR A 99 21.67 -9.14 12.61
C THR A 99 20.98 -7.96 11.90
N TRP A 100 21.17 -6.74 12.39
CA TRP A 100 20.57 -5.53 11.79
C TRP A 100 20.83 -5.40 10.28
N GLY A 101 21.99 -5.85 9.79
CA GLY A 101 22.32 -5.80 8.36
C GLY A 101 21.47 -6.77 7.53
N GLN A 102 21.17 -7.94 8.08
CA GLN A 102 20.30 -8.94 7.47
C GLN A 102 18.83 -8.55 7.61
N GLN A 103 18.41 -8.06 8.79
CA GLN A 103 17.07 -7.53 9.04
C GLN A 103 16.63 -6.52 7.98
N LYS A 104 17.52 -5.62 7.54
CA LYS A 104 17.25 -4.66 6.45
C LYS A 104 16.84 -5.33 5.14
N ILE A 105 17.50 -6.43 4.79
CA ILE A 105 17.23 -7.17 3.56
C ILE A 105 15.95 -7.98 3.71
N THR A 106 15.74 -8.57 4.88
CA THR A 106 14.60 -9.43 5.16
C THR A 106 13.31 -8.63 5.27
N ILE A 107 13.32 -7.48 5.96
CA ILE A 107 12.16 -6.60 6.06
C ILE A 107 11.79 -5.94 4.72
N SER A 108 12.79 -5.60 3.91
CA SER A 108 12.52 -5.09 2.57
C SER A 108 11.88 -6.16 1.68
N PHE A 109 12.30 -7.43 1.82
CA PHE A 109 11.67 -8.56 1.15
C PHE A 109 10.24 -8.78 1.65
N LEU A 110 10.01 -8.69 2.96
CA LEU A 110 8.67 -8.72 3.56
C LEU A 110 7.76 -7.63 2.97
N CYS A 111 8.26 -6.40 2.79
CA CYS A 111 7.51 -5.31 2.18
C CYS A 111 7.03 -5.61 0.75
N LEU A 112 7.78 -6.40 -0.03
CA LEU A 112 7.36 -6.84 -1.37
C LEU A 112 6.22 -7.85 -1.36
N LEU A 113 6.09 -8.60 -0.27
CA LEU A 113 5.07 -9.65 -0.12
C LEU A 113 3.73 -9.09 0.40
N LEU A 114 3.69 -7.81 0.81
CA LEU A 114 2.46 -7.15 1.24
C LEU A 114 1.53 -6.95 0.04
N GLN A 115 0.46 -7.75 -0.03
CA GLN A 115 -0.47 -7.75 -1.16
C GLN A 115 -1.94 -7.78 -0.70
N LYS A 116 -2.86 -7.30 -1.56
CA LYS A 116 -4.31 -7.13 -1.25
C LYS A 116 -5.01 -8.37 -0.70
N PHE A 117 -4.64 -9.55 -1.17
CA PHE A 117 -5.37 -10.79 -0.85
C PHE A 117 -4.67 -11.65 0.20
N VAL A 118 -3.51 -11.24 0.70
CA VAL A 118 -2.74 -11.95 1.73
C VAL A 118 -2.81 -11.13 3.02
N PRO A 119 -3.39 -11.67 4.11
CA PRO A 119 -3.46 -10.96 5.36
C PRO A 119 -2.07 -10.92 5.98
N ILE A 120 -1.71 -9.78 6.52
CA ILE A 120 -0.48 -9.62 7.29
C ILE A 120 -0.74 -10.17 8.68
N SER A 121 0.16 -11.04 9.17
CA SER A 121 0.05 -11.59 10.53
C SER A 121 0.32 -10.51 11.59
N SER A 122 -0.26 -10.70 12.77
CA SER A 122 -0.11 -9.76 13.89
C SER A 122 1.35 -9.55 14.27
N SER A 123 2.15 -10.62 14.29
CA SER A 123 3.57 -10.55 14.64
C SER A 123 4.38 -9.73 13.64
N CYS A 124 4.11 -9.87 12.33
CA CYS A 124 4.72 -9.02 11.31
C CYS A 124 4.40 -7.55 11.52
N LEU A 125 3.15 -7.25 11.89
CA LEU A 125 2.73 -5.88 12.15
C LEU A 125 3.38 -5.31 13.42
N GLU A 126 3.49 -6.10 14.47
CA GLU A 126 4.23 -5.73 15.69
C GLU A 126 5.68 -5.38 15.36
N THR A 127 6.37 -6.22 14.56
CA THR A 127 7.73 -5.93 14.09
C THR A 127 7.81 -4.60 13.34
N PHE A 128 6.89 -4.33 12.40
CA PHE A 128 6.86 -3.04 11.71
C PHE A 128 6.68 -1.86 12.68
N VAL A 129 5.78 -1.99 13.66
CA VAL A 129 5.52 -0.92 14.64
C VAL A 129 6.73 -0.69 15.54
N GLU A 130 7.36 -1.75 16.03
CA GLU A 130 8.58 -1.67 16.83
C GLU A 130 9.72 -1.03 16.05
N PHE A 131 9.82 -1.32 14.75
CA PHE A 131 10.89 -0.81 13.91
C PHE A 131 10.75 0.70 13.60
N LEU A 132 9.57 1.31 13.80
CA LEU A 132 9.39 2.77 13.64
C LEU A 132 10.26 3.58 14.61
N VAL A 133 10.63 3.02 15.75
CA VAL A 133 11.50 3.66 16.75
C VAL A 133 12.86 2.98 16.89
N HIS A 134 13.20 2.11 15.94
CA HIS A 134 14.48 1.42 15.92
C HIS A 134 15.61 2.40 15.64
N ASP A 135 16.80 2.22 16.23
CA ASP A 135 17.93 3.16 16.12
C ASP A 135 18.47 3.31 14.68
N ASN A 136 18.29 2.28 13.86
CA ASN A 136 18.70 2.26 12.46
C ASN A 136 17.68 2.91 11.51
N ILE A 137 18.09 3.98 10.82
CA ILE A 137 17.26 4.72 9.86
C ILE A 137 16.63 3.86 8.77
N GLU A 138 17.38 2.91 8.19
CA GLU A 138 16.85 2.06 7.12
C GLU A 138 15.71 1.15 7.60
N LEU A 139 15.80 0.64 8.83
CA LEU A 139 14.75 -0.17 9.41
C LEU A 139 13.49 0.67 9.70
N ARG A 140 13.65 1.93 10.14
CA ARG A 140 12.55 2.89 10.25
C ARG A 140 11.89 3.15 8.89
N ARG A 141 12.67 3.36 7.83
CA ARG A 141 12.14 3.58 6.47
C ARG A 141 11.31 2.41 5.97
N TYR A 142 11.80 1.18 6.11
CA TYR A 142 11.03 -0.01 5.72
C TYR A 142 9.81 -0.22 6.61
N ALA A 143 9.90 0.10 7.90
CA ALA A 143 8.75 0.10 8.80
C ALA A 143 7.67 1.10 8.33
N THR A 144 8.03 2.33 8.00
CA THR A 144 7.11 3.33 7.45
C THR A 144 6.43 2.82 6.18
N ILE A 145 7.18 2.19 5.27
CA ILE A 145 6.62 1.58 4.05
C ILE A 145 5.64 0.45 4.39
N GLY A 146 6.02 -0.45 5.30
CA GLY A 146 5.21 -1.60 5.73
C GLY A 146 3.88 -1.17 6.38
N ILE A 147 3.94 -0.21 7.31
CA ILE A 147 2.76 0.38 7.96
C ILE A 147 1.87 1.09 6.94
N THR A 148 2.47 1.85 6.03
CA THR A 148 1.74 2.53 4.94
C THR A 148 1.01 1.52 4.07
N ALA A 149 1.69 0.45 3.64
CA ALA A 149 1.10 -0.61 2.85
C ALA A 149 -0.03 -1.30 3.62
N PHE A 150 0.18 -1.67 4.89
CA PHE A 150 -0.86 -2.23 5.75
C PHE A 150 -2.09 -1.33 5.84
N CYS A 151 -1.93 -0.03 6.14
CA CYS A 151 -3.03 0.92 6.21
C CYS A 151 -3.80 1.02 4.90
N ARG A 152 -3.10 1.00 3.75
CA ARG A 152 -3.73 0.99 2.42
C ARG A 152 -4.53 -0.30 2.18
N LEU A 153 -4.03 -1.44 2.64
CA LEU A 153 -4.67 -2.75 2.50
C LEU A 153 -5.89 -2.91 3.40
N GLN A 154 -5.85 -2.32 4.60
CA GLN A 154 -6.99 -2.30 5.54
C GLN A 154 -8.01 -1.20 5.23
N LYS A 155 -7.72 -0.26 4.33
CA LYS A 155 -8.66 0.82 4.03
C LYS A 155 -10.00 0.26 3.50
N PRO A 156 -11.14 0.56 4.16
CA PRO A 156 -12.45 0.17 3.64
C PRO A 156 -12.67 0.73 2.23
N SER A 157 -13.35 -0.04 1.38
CA SER A 157 -13.66 0.39 0.02
C SER A 157 -14.57 1.62 0.06
N ARG A 158 -14.18 2.67 -0.67
CA ARG A 158 -14.99 3.88 -0.77
C ARG A 158 -16.26 3.58 -1.55
N LEU A 159 -17.39 3.98 -0.99
CA LEU A 159 -18.68 3.97 -1.66
C LEU A 159 -18.76 5.15 -2.62
N TYR A 160 -19.21 4.89 -3.85
CA TYR A 160 -19.43 5.86 -4.90
C TYR A 160 -20.88 5.81 -5.35
N VAL A 161 -21.40 6.96 -5.77
CA VAL A 161 -22.68 7.09 -6.46
C VAL A 161 -22.45 7.66 -7.85
N GLU A 162 -23.28 7.25 -8.80
CA GLU A 162 -23.29 7.77 -10.16
C GLU A 162 -24.65 8.41 -10.39
N LYS A 163 -24.66 9.71 -10.67
CA LYS A 163 -25.87 10.51 -10.92
C LYS A 163 -25.72 11.34 -12.18
N SER A 164 -26.83 11.68 -12.82
CA SER A 164 -26.80 12.67 -13.90
C SER A 164 -26.67 14.09 -13.34
N LEU A 165 -26.34 15.07 -14.20
CA LEU A 165 -26.28 16.48 -13.77
C LEU A 165 -27.66 16.97 -13.31
N GLU A 166 -28.72 16.58 -14.00
CA GLU A 166 -30.10 16.96 -13.70
C GLU A 166 -30.52 16.50 -12.31
N GLU A 167 -30.17 15.25 -11.95
CA GLU A 167 -30.43 14.71 -10.61
C GLU A 167 -29.67 15.47 -9.52
N ILE A 168 -28.42 15.86 -9.79
CA ILE A 168 -27.60 16.62 -8.84
C ILE A 168 -28.18 18.02 -8.62
N LEU A 169 -28.52 18.73 -9.70
CA LEU A 169 -29.11 20.07 -9.64
C LEU A 169 -30.49 20.04 -8.97
N HIS A 170 -31.31 19.03 -9.25
CA HIS A 170 -32.61 18.84 -8.61
C HIS A 170 -32.47 18.66 -7.09
N ASN A 171 -31.50 17.86 -6.63
CA ASN A 171 -31.24 17.67 -5.20
C ASN A 171 -30.70 18.94 -4.50
N MET A 172 -30.18 19.92 -5.26
CA MET A 172 -29.67 21.19 -4.75
C MET A 172 -30.66 22.35 -4.93
N ASP A 173 -31.88 22.08 -5.40
CA ASP A 173 -32.89 23.09 -5.75
C ASP A 173 -32.36 24.15 -6.74
N LYS A 174 -31.46 23.74 -7.66
CA LYS A 174 -30.89 24.61 -8.70
C LYS A 174 -31.63 24.43 -10.04
N PRO A 175 -31.86 25.52 -10.80
CA PRO A 175 -32.51 25.41 -12.10
C PRO A 175 -31.64 24.57 -13.05
N LEU A 176 -32.27 23.74 -13.88
CA LEU A 176 -31.54 23.14 -15.00
C LEU A 176 -31.09 24.27 -15.94
N PRO A 177 -29.86 24.20 -16.45
CA PRO A 177 -29.44 25.11 -17.51
C PRO A 177 -30.37 24.98 -18.73
N ALA A 178 -30.63 26.11 -19.38
CA ALA A 178 -31.25 26.08 -20.71
C ALA A 178 -30.40 25.20 -21.62
N MET A 179 -31.04 24.33 -22.41
CA MET A 179 -30.38 23.47 -23.40
C MET A 179 -29.33 24.30 -24.14
N MET A 180 -28.04 24.08 -23.83
CA MET A 180 -27.00 24.69 -24.62
C MET A 180 -27.13 24.10 -26.02
N ASN A 181 -27.13 24.95 -27.03
CA ASN A 181 -26.83 24.49 -28.39
C ASN A 181 -25.56 23.62 -28.32
N ASP A 182 -25.41 22.61 -29.19
CA ASP A 182 -24.28 21.63 -29.22
C ASP A 182 -22.85 22.25 -29.33
N GLU A 183 -22.71 23.55 -29.10
CA GLU A 183 -21.49 24.31 -29.08
C GLU A 183 -20.83 24.22 -27.69
N TYR A 184 -19.61 23.68 -27.66
CA TYR A 184 -18.82 23.55 -26.43
C TYR A 184 -18.35 24.91 -25.93
N CYS A 185 -18.76 25.29 -24.72
CA CYS A 185 -18.39 26.55 -24.08
C CYS A 185 -17.55 26.29 -22.81
N PRO A 186 -16.22 26.16 -22.90
CA PRO A 186 -15.38 25.98 -21.72
C PRO A 186 -15.36 27.25 -20.84
N GLY A 187 -15.22 27.06 -19.53
CA GLY A 187 -15.13 28.15 -18.55
C GLY A 187 -16.29 28.17 -17.56
N ASP A 188 -16.46 29.31 -16.89
CA ASP A 188 -17.51 29.51 -15.89
C ASP A 188 -18.87 29.71 -16.59
N ARG A 189 -19.83 28.88 -16.22
CA ARG A 189 -21.16 28.80 -16.82
C ARG A 189 -22.21 28.63 -15.73
N ASP A 190 -23.43 29.10 -15.98
CA ASP A 190 -24.51 29.04 -14.99
C ASP A 190 -24.74 27.61 -14.41
N ASP A 191 -24.48 26.58 -15.21
CA ASP A 191 -24.61 25.17 -14.82
C ASP A 191 -23.47 24.63 -13.95
N ASN A 192 -22.31 25.29 -13.91
CA ASN A 192 -21.12 24.85 -13.17
C ASN A 192 -20.67 25.81 -12.06
N LEU A 193 -21.26 27.00 -11.96
CA LEU A 193 -20.97 27.98 -10.90
C LEU A 193 -21.07 27.38 -9.50
N TRP A 194 -21.95 26.40 -9.29
CA TRP A 194 -22.12 25.70 -8.02
C TRP A 194 -20.91 24.89 -7.55
N VAL A 195 -19.97 24.56 -8.46
CA VAL A 195 -18.71 23.88 -8.15
C VAL A 195 -17.60 24.89 -7.82
N THR A 196 -17.76 26.16 -8.20
CA THR A 196 -16.78 27.20 -7.95
C THR A 196 -16.74 27.58 -6.47
N ILE A 197 -15.60 28.12 -6.03
CA ILE A 197 -15.39 28.53 -4.64
C ILE A 197 -16.25 29.76 -4.29
N ASP A 198 -16.50 30.63 -5.26
CA ASP A 198 -17.19 31.91 -5.02
C ASP A 198 -18.65 31.73 -4.57
N ASP A 199 -19.33 30.69 -5.08
CA ASP A 199 -20.70 30.34 -4.70
C ASP A 199 -20.77 29.21 -3.66
N TYR A 200 -19.63 28.76 -3.13
CA TYR A 200 -19.58 27.65 -2.19
C TYR A 200 -20.09 28.08 -0.81
N LYS A 201 -21.11 27.36 -0.33
CA LYS A 201 -21.61 27.46 1.04
C LYS A 201 -21.27 26.17 1.78
N PRO A 202 -20.36 26.20 2.77
CA PRO A 202 -20.01 24.99 3.49
C PRO A 202 -21.22 24.46 4.28
N PRO A 203 -21.47 23.15 4.25
CA PRO A 203 -22.52 22.55 5.08
C PRO A 203 -22.21 22.78 6.56
N LYS A 204 -23.23 23.15 7.33
CA LYS A 204 -23.12 23.46 8.76
C LYS A 204 -23.57 22.31 9.64
N THR A 205 -24.34 21.39 9.09
CA THR A 205 -24.85 20.21 9.81
C THR A 205 -24.35 18.92 9.19
N GLN A 206 -24.36 17.83 9.96
CA GLN A 206 -24.01 16.50 9.46
C GLN A 206 -24.94 16.05 8.33
N ILE A 207 -26.23 16.40 8.41
CA ILE A 207 -27.23 16.06 7.38
C ILE A 207 -26.90 16.79 6.07
N GLU A 208 -26.64 18.10 6.16
CA GLU A 208 -26.21 18.89 5.00
C GLU A 208 -24.92 18.34 4.40
N TRP A 209 -23.93 17.99 5.24
CA TRP A 209 -22.68 17.38 4.78
C TRP A 209 -22.95 16.07 4.06
N GLU A 210 -23.76 15.16 4.62
CA GLU A 210 -24.08 13.87 4.01
C GLU A 210 -24.81 13.99 2.66
N GLN A 211 -25.60 15.05 2.48
CA GLN A 211 -26.37 15.30 1.25
C GLN A 211 -25.60 16.10 0.18
N THR A 212 -24.56 16.84 0.58
CA THR A 212 -23.78 17.69 -0.33
C THR A 212 -23.04 16.86 -1.37
N CYS A 213 -23.14 17.24 -2.65
CA CYS A 213 -22.34 16.63 -3.71
C CYS A 213 -20.96 17.30 -3.75
N PHE A 214 -19.92 16.61 -3.26
CA PHE A 214 -18.53 17.06 -3.43
C PHE A 214 -17.90 16.36 -4.63
N LEU A 215 -17.51 17.15 -5.63
CA LEU A 215 -16.75 16.67 -6.78
C LEU A 215 -15.26 16.75 -6.47
N ASP A 216 -14.58 15.60 -6.46
CA ASP A 216 -13.12 15.52 -6.23
C ASP A 216 -12.32 15.90 -7.48
N LYS A 217 -12.92 15.74 -8.67
CA LYS A 217 -12.30 16.06 -9.96
C LYS A 217 -12.59 17.51 -10.34
N SER A 218 -11.54 18.32 -10.33
CA SER A 218 -11.61 19.75 -10.70
C SER A 218 -11.98 20.03 -12.15
N PHE A 219 -11.93 19.02 -13.03
CA PHE A 219 -12.24 19.19 -14.46
C PHE A 219 -13.71 18.94 -14.81
N HIS A 220 -14.52 18.39 -13.90
CA HIS A 220 -15.94 18.13 -14.17
C HIS A 220 -16.68 19.45 -14.40
N GLY A 221 -17.38 19.53 -15.52
CA GLY A 221 -18.13 20.73 -15.87
C GLY A 221 -17.26 21.88 -16.35
N TYR A 222 -15.93 21.77 -16.47
CA TYR A 222 -15.14 22.87 -17.06
C TYR A 222 -15.35 22.98 -18.57
N TYR A 223 -15.13 21.89 -19.32
CA TYR A 223 -15.35 21.84 -20.78
C TYR A 223 -16.75 21.35 -21.12
N THR A 224 -17.14 20.20 -20.57
CA THR A 224 -18.48 19.61 -20.67
C THR A 224 -18.73 18.72 -19.46
N TRP A 225 -19.99 18.44 -19.16
CA TRP A 225 -20.34 17.42 -18.18
C TRP A 225 -20.27 16.01 -18.79
N PRO A 226 -19.82 15.00 -18.03
CA PRO A 226 -20.01 13.61 -18.43
C PRO A 226 -21.49 13.24 -18.32
N LYS A 227 -21.92 12.19 -19.05
CA LYS A 227 -23.30 11.70 -18.99
C LYS A 227 -23.72 11.30 -17.57
N MET A 228 -22.80 10.66 -16.85
CA MET A 228 -22.95 10.29 -15.45
C MET A 228 -21.74 10.81 -14.68
N ILE A 229 -22.00 11.47 -13.56
CA ILE A 229 -20.99 12.02 -12.67
C ILE A 229 -20.82 11.05 -11.52
N LYS A 230 -19.63 10.45 -11.44
CA LYS A 230 -19.23 9.56 -10.34
C LYS A 230 -18.57 10.37 -9.24
N TYR A 231 -19.10 10.31 -8.03
CA TYR A 231 -18.52 10.96 -6.86
C TYR A 231 -18.67 10.11 -5.60
N ALA A 232 -17.78 10.31 -4.62
CA ALA A 232 -17.79 9.55 -3.39
C ALA A 232 -18.93 10.03 -2.47
N VAL A 233 -19.62 9.10 -1.81
CA VAL A 233 -20.56 9.49 -0.74
C VAL A 233 -19.80 9.97 0.50
N ASN A 234 -20.35 10.97 1.17
CA ASN A 234 -19.71 11.62 2.32
C ASN A 234 -19.78 10.77 3.58
N LYS A 235 -20.88 10.02 3.74
CA LYS A 235 -21.01 9.00 4.77
C LYS A 235 -20.31 7.73 4.30
N GLN A 236 -19.18 7.43 4.92
CA GLN A 236 -18.42 6.21 4.69
C GLN A 236 -18.38 5.40 5.98
N GLU A 237 -18.34 4.08 5.87
CA GLU A 237 -18.03 3.24 7.01
C GLU A 237 -16.61 3.53 7.51
N ARG A 238 -16.47 3.64 8.83
CA ARG A 238 -15.18 3.85 9.51
C ARG A 238 -15.01 2.79 10.58
N TYR A 239 -13.76 2.53 10.93
CA TYR A 239 -13.47 1.78 12.14
C TYR A 239 -13.89 2.59 13.37
N THR A 240 -14.48 1.86 14.29
CA THR A 240 -14.95 2.23 15.61
C THR A 240 -14.41 1.18 16.57
N LEU A 241 -14.44 1.46 17.87
CA LEU A 241 -13.97 0.50 18.88
C LEU A 241 -14.71 -0.86 18.83
N ASN A 242 -15.92 -0.89 18.25
CA ASN A 242 -16.74 -2.10 18.18
C ASN A 242 -16.52 -2.94 16.91
N ASN A 243 -15.91 -2.36 15.86
CA ASN A 243 -15.73 -3.02 14.55
C ASN A 243 -14.29 -2.92 14.02
N ILE A 244 -13.34 -2.50 14.85
CA ILE A 244 -11.92 -2.47 14.51
C ILE A 244 -11.39 -3.92 14.39
N PRO A 245 -10.71 -4.28 13.29
CA PRO A 245 -10.10 -5.60 13.16
C PRO A 245 -8.95 -5.78 14.15
N ASP A 246 -8.74 -7.01 14.65
CA ASP A 246 -7.71 -7.33 15.66
C ASP A 246 -6.31 -6.86 15.28
N ASN A 247 -5.92 -6.99 14.00
CA ASN A 247 -4.63 -6.52 13.52
C ASN A 247 -4.54 -4.99 13.52
N VAL A 248 -5.62 -4.25 13.25
CA VAL A 248 -5.62 -2.78 13.30
C VAL A 248 -5.55 -2.28 14.73
N THR A 249 -6.07 -3.05 15.70
CA THR A 249 -5.98 -2.74 17.13
C THR A 249 -4.53 -2.56 17.60
N ILE A 250 -3.59 -3.36 17.07
CA ILE A 250 -2.15 -3.24 17.35
C ILE A 250 -1.64 -1.83 17.02
N LEU A 251 -2.03 -1.29 15.86
CA LEU A 251 -1.67 0.09 15.49
C LEU A 251 -2.36 1.10 16.40
N TYR A 252 -3.64 0.92 16.66
CA TYR A 252 -4.41 1.83 17.49
C TYR A 252 -3.80 1.95 18.90
N ASP A 253 -3.53 0.83 19.55
CA ASP A 253 -2.98 0.78 20.91
C ASP A 253 -1.56 1.36 20.99
N ARG A 254 -0.76 1.22 19.93
CA ARG A 254 0.59 1.76 19.90
C ARG A 254 0.62 3.25 19.59
N PHE A 255 -0.25 3.74 18.71
CA PHE A 255 -0.31 5.16 18.35
C PHE A 255 -1.14 6.02 19.33
N ILE A 256 -1.86 5.42 20.29
CA ILE A 256 -2.45 6.16 21.41
C ILE A 256 -1.42 6.46 22.50
N ASP A 257 -0.33 5.70 22.57
CA ASP A 257 0.77 5.96 23.51
C ASP A 257 1.55 7.21 23.07
N LYS A 258 1.42 8.26 23.89
CA LYS A 258 2.08 9.54 23.68
C LYS A 258 3.60 9.41 23.56
N ASN A 259 4.24 8.56 24.40
CA ASN A 259 5.70 8.44 24.39
C ASN A 259 6.19 7.81 23.08
N PHE A 260 5.46 6.80 22.60
CA PHE A 260 5.75 6.17 21.32
C PHE A 260 5.63 7.18 20.16
N VAL A 261 4.51 7.91 20.10
CA VAL A 261 4.28 8.91 19.03
C VAL A 261 5.32 10.02 19.06
N GLU A 262 5.67 10.54 20.23
CA GLU A 262 6.73 11.54 20.37
C GLU A 262 8.07 11.00 19.85
N ARG A 263 8.41 9.75 20.15
CA ARG A 263 9.64 9.11 19.67
C ARG A 263 9.65 8.91 18.16
N VAL A 264 8.54 8.48 17.57
CA VAL A 264 8.40 8.33 16.11
C VAL A 264 8.58 9.67 15.41
N ILE A 265 7.93 10.74 15.90
CA ILE A 265 8.04 12.09 15.32
C ILE A 265 9.46 12.62 15.45
N GLN A 266 10.11 12.43 16.60
CA GLN A 266 11.51 12.83 16.79
C GLN A 266 12.43 12.15 15.76
N PHE A 267 12.28 10.85 15.55
CA PHE A 267 13.08 10.14 14.55
C PHE A 267 12.76 10.59 13.12
N MET A 268 11.50 10.81 12.77
CA MET A 268 11.13 11.33 11.44
C MET A 268 11.78 12.69 11.14
N ILE A 269 11.89 13.57 12.15
CA ILE A 269 12.60 14.84 12.01
C ILE A 269 14.10 14.61 11.84
N LEU A 270 14.70 13.74 12.66
CA LEU A 270 16.13 13.42 12.59
C LEU A 270 16.52 12.73 11.28
N ASP A 271 15.62 11.95 10.68
CA ASP A 271 15.86 11.22 9.44
C ASP A 271 15.99 12.13 8.22
N GLU A 272 15.36 13.30 8.26
CA GLU A 272 15.45 14.32 7.22
C GLU A 272 16.54 15.35 7.49
N ASP A 273 17.05 15.41 8.73
CA ASP A 273 18.09 16.35 9.16
C ASP A 273 19.49 15.76 8.92
N GLU A 274 19.78 15.37 7.67
CA GLU A 274 21.07 14.73 7.32
C GLU A 274 22.28 15.67 7.56
N ASP A 275 22.11 17.01 7.54
CA ASP A 275 23.21 17.99 7.62
C ASP A 275 22.87 19.32 8.36
N GLY A 276 21.76 19.43 9.10
CA GLY A 276 21.32 20.73 9.65
C GLY A 276 20.65 21.63 8.60
N SER A 277 20.30 21.07 7.45
CA SER A 277 19.65 21.75 6.32
C SER A 277 18.13 21.87 6.51
N GLU A 278 17.46 22.55 5.58
CA GLU A 278 15.99 22.61 5.58
C GLU A 278 15.37 21.22 5.56
N ILE A 279 14.42 20.98 6.47
CA ILE A 279 13.61 19.75 6.52
C ILE A 279 12.72 19.72 5.27
N ASN A 280 12.97 18.74 4.41
CA ASN A 280 12.19 18.56 3.18
C ASN A 280 10.90 17.79 3.44
N PHE A 281 9.95 17.91 2.52
CA PHE A 281 8.74 17.12 2.56
C PHE A 281 9.04 15.66 2.16
N ASP A 282 8.95 14.74 3.12
CA ASP A 282 8.99 13.30 2.83
C ASP A 282 7.58 12.77 2.49
N LYS A 283 7.40 12.43 1.21
CA LYS A 283 6.17 11.80 0.70
C LYS A 283 5.87 10.47 1.39
N THR A 284 6.88 9.67 1.74
CA THR A 284 6.72 8.35 2.35
C THR A 284 6.13 8.48 3.74
N GLN A 285 6.71 9.36 4.57
CA GLN A 285 6.17 9.68 5.90
C GLN A 285 4.76 10.26 5.80
N PHE A 286 4.54 11.21 4.88
CA PHE A 286 3.23 11.80 4.68
C PHE A 286 2.14 10.76 4.34
N VAL A 287 2.43 9.80 3.47
CA VAL A 287 1.46 8.78 3.07
C VAL A 287 1.20 7.75 4.19
N MET A 288 2.13 7.58 5.15
CA MET A 288 1.86 6.79 6.36
C MET A 288 0.70 7.38 7.17
N PHE A 289 0.66 8.71 7.31
CA PHE A 289 -0.42 9.41 8.01
C PHE A 289 -1.63 9.71 7.12
N LYS A 290 -1.47 9.66 5.79
CA LYS A 290 -2.55 9.86 4.82
C LYS A 290 -2.79 8.61 4.00
N VAL A 291 -3.71 7.77 4.49
CA VAL A 291 -4.09 6.51 3.83
C VAL A 291 -4.75 6.77 2.46
N ASN A 292 -3.99 6.60 1.39
CA ASN A 292 -4.46 6.75 0.00
C ASN A 292 -5.18 5.48 -0.51
N ASP A 293 -6.03 5.63 -1.54
CA ASP A 293 -6.69 4.49 -2.18
C ASP A 293 -5.68 3.60 -2.94
N ILE A 294 -5.99 2.31 -3.08
CA ILE A 294 -5.15 1.33 -3.79
C ILE A 294 -4.97 1.69 -5.29
N THR A 295 -5.86 2.53 -5.85
CA THR A 295 -5.90 2.87 -7.28
C THR A 295 -4.95 3.98 -7.72
N ALA A 296 -4.08 4.50 -6.84
CA ALA A 296 -3.03 5.44 -7.21
C ALA A 296 -1.67 4.73 -7.34
N ILE A 297 -1.45 4.06 -8.47
CA ILE A 297 -0.14 3.83 -9.10
C ILE A 297 -0.30 4.24 -10.56
#